data_AF-A0A1M4ZVF7-F1
#
_entry.id   AF-A0A1M4ZVF7-F1
#
_cell.length_a   1.000
_cell.length_b   1.000
_cell.length_c   1.000
_cell.angle_alpha   90.00
_cell.angle_beta   90.00
_cell.angle_gamma   90.00
#
_symmetry.space_group_name_H-M   'P 1'
#
loop_
_entity.id
_entity.type
_entity.pdbx_description
1 polymer ?
#
loop_
_entity_poly.entity_id
_entity_poly.type
_entity_poly.pdbx_seq_one_letter_code
_entity_poly.pdbx_strand_id
1 'polypeptide(L)'
;MENTTTSHPLAEQLWKGAAAFLKHEQTHDGSIVDGLDIYGKVSEEDDQFNAVSLVFIEANADEDPNNKALKDTLLHAITSIIGANYKKEHLHFLEELAQTEKTGRGIHALDYYLRLGSYHESLRPQVIDFVVNNYTGFSSEQLNLTGFYLYNVYPKTQEYFSLFQTIVNFHKGIAPEKNENPMGYLEPETKPWWKFW
;
A
#
# COMPACT_ATOMS: atom_id res chain seq x y z
N MET A 1 -19.19 6.75 14.00
CA MET A 1 -19.70 5.89 12.90
C MET A 1 -19.19 4.50 13.20
N GLU A 2 -20.09 3.55 13.40
CA GLU A 2 -19.77 2.19 13.83
C GLU A 2 -19.14 1.38 12.68
N ASN A 3 -18.04 0.69 12.99
CA ASN A 3 -17.32 -0.26 12.14
C ASN A 3 -18.29 -1.29 11.54
N THR A 4 -18.47 -1.28 10.22
CA THR A 4 -19.38 -2.22 9.51
C THR A 4 -18.71 -2.92 8.32
N THR A 5 -17.38 -2.95 8.22
CA THR A 5 -16.72 -3.65 7.11
C THR A 5 -16.55 -5.15 7.39
N THR A 6 -16.50 -5.58 8.65
CA THR A 6 -16.47 -7.01 9.04
C THR A 6 -17.80 -7.75 8.80
N SER A 7 -18.91 -7.06 8.57
CA SER A 7 -20.19 -7.66 8.15
C SER A 7 -20.45 -7.60 6.64
N HIS A 8 -19.47 -7.13 5.86
CA HIS A 8 -19.61 -7.00 4.42
C HIS A 8 -19.36 -8.36 3.73
N PRO A 9 -20.24 -8.82 2.82
CA PRO A 9 -20.07 -10.09 2.09
C PRO A 9 -18.73 -10.25 1.37
N LEU A 10 -18.08 -9.14 1.01
CA LEU A 10 -16.73 -9.12 0.45
C LEU A 10 -15.66 -9.56 1.44
N ALA A 11 -15.71 -9.06 2.67
CA ALA A 11 -14.71 -9.37 3.69
C ALA A 11 -14.72 -10.87 3.97
N GLU A 12 -15.91 -11.46 4.17
CA GLU A 12 -16.09 -12.90 4.37
C GLU A 12 -15.49 -13.72 3.21
N GLN A 13 -15.71 -13.29 1.96
CA GLN A 13 -15.13 -13.95 0.80
C GLN A 13 -13.60 -13.92 0.82
N LEU A 14 -13.00 -12.75 1.04
CA LEU A 14 -11.54 -12.59 1.07
C LEU A 14 -10.90 -13.43 2.20
N TRP A 15 -11.51 -13.44 3.39
CA TRP A 15 -11.07 -14.29 4.51
C TRP A 15 -11.18 -15.78 4.17
N LYS A 16 -12.27 -16.20 3.50
CA LYS A 16 -12.43 -17.59 3.04
C LYS A 16 -11.34 -17.99 2.04
N GLY A 17 -11.01 -17.13 1.09
CA GLY A 17 -9.92 -17.38 0.14
C GLY A 17 -8.55 -17.45 0.83
N ALA A 18 -8.30 -16.56 1.80
CA ALA A 18 -7.06 -16.59 2.58
C ALA A 18 -6.94 -17.89 3.39
N ALA A 19 -8.04 -18.36 3.98
CA ALA A 19 -8.08 -19.63 4.69
C ALA A 19 -7.80 -20.82 3.76
N ALA A 20 -8.27 -20.77 2.51
CA ALA A 20 -7.95 -21.80 1.51
C ALA A 20 -6.45 -21.84 1.18
N PHE A 21 -5.80 -20.68 0.99
CA PHE A 21 -4.36 -20.59 0.80
C PHE A 21 -3.58 -21.11 2.00
N LEU A 22 -3.91 -20.63 3.21
CA LEU A 22 -3.21 -21.03 4.42
C LEU A 22 -3.33 -22.53 4.69
N LYS A 23 -4.52 -23.10 4.49
CA LYS A 23 -4.74 -24.54 4.64
C LYS A 23 -3.88 -25.34 3.65
N HIS A 24 -3.83 -24.91 2.39
CA HIS A 24 -2.98 -25.56 1.38
C HIS A 24 -1.49 -25.49 1.76
N GLU A 25 -1.01 -24.36 2.28
CA GLU A 25 0.37 -24.21 2.75
C GLU A 25 0.70 -25.13 3.92
N GLN A 26 -0.22 -25.25 4.89
CA GLN A 26 0.02 -26.00 6.13
C GLN A 26 -0.11 -27.51 5.97
N THR A 27 -1.11 -27.97 5.21
CA THR A 27 -1.46 -29.39 5.17
C THR A 27 -1.29 -30.01 3.79
N HIS A 28 -1.00 -29.23 2.74
CA HIS A 28 -1.15 -29.61 1.32
C HIS A 28 -2.57 -30.07 0.92
N ASP A 29 -3.43 -30.33 1.89
CA ASP A 29 -4.86 -30.53 1.80
C ASP A 29 -5.59 -29.19 1.79
N GLY A 30 -5.81 -28.65 0.60
CA GLY A 30 -6.50 -27.39 0.39
C GLY A 30 -6.43 -27.05 -1.08
N SER A 31 -7.52 -26.52 -1.63
CA SER A 31 -7.54 -26.12 -3.03
C SER A 31 -6.96 -24.71 -3.15
N ILE A 32 -5.70 -24.61 -3.58
CA ILE A 32 -5.12 -23.34 -3.99
C ILE A 32 -5.97 -22.67 -5.07
N VAL A 33 -6.65 -23.49 -5.89
CA VAL A 33 -7.59 -23.05 -6.92
C VAL A 33 -8.77 -22.32 -6.30
N ASP A 34 -9.32 -22.76 -5.16
CA ASP A 34 -10.44 -22.07 -4.51
C ASP A 34 -10.05 -20.67 -4.04
N GLY A 35 -8.83 -20.52 -3.50
CA GLY A 35 -8.26 -19.23 -3.14
C GLY A 35 -8.08 -18.34 -4.37
N LEU A 36 -7.45 -18.87 -5.42
CA LEU A 36 -7.24 -18.13 -6.68
C LEU A 36 -8.56 -17.72 -7.33
N ASP A 37 -9.58 -18.59 -7.33
CA ASP A 37 -10.90 -18.30 -7.90
C ASP A 37 -11.60 -17.17 -7.15
N ILE A 38 -11.50 -17.13 -5.81
CA ILE A 38 -12.09 -16.05 -5.02
C ILE A 38 -11.37 -14.72 -5.30
N TYR A 39 -10.06 -14.68 -5.16
CA TYR A 39 -9.29 -13.44 -5.34
C TYR A 39 -9.26 -12.97 -6.79
N GLY A 40 -9.27 -13.90 -7.75
CA GLY A 40 -9.35 -13.61 -9.18
C GLY A 40 -10.68 -12.98 -9.57
N LYS A 41 -11.81 -13.46 -9.02
CA LYS A 41 -13.12 -12.83 -9.23
C LYS A 41 -13.15 -11.41 -8.66
N VAL A 42 -12.71 -11.24 -7.42
CA VAL A 42 -12.68 -9.90 -6.80
C VAL A 42 -11.74 -8.96 -7.55
N SER A 43 -10.64 -9.45 -8.12
CA SER A 43 -9.72 -8.61 -8.89
C SER A 43 -10.27 -8.16 -10.25
N GLU A 44 -11.38 -8.72 -10.71
CA GLU A 44 -12.12 -8.27 -11.91
C GLU A 44 -13.23 -7.26 -11.57
N GLU A 45 -13.61 -7.13 -10.29
CA GLU A 45 -14.71 -6.27 -9.81
C GLU A 45 -14.18 -4.90 -9.33
N ASP A 46 -13.86 -4.05 -10.31
CA ASP A 46 -13.27 -2.71 -10.14
C ASP A 46 -13.98 -1.83 -9.10
N ASP A 47 -15.32 -1.88 -9.05
CA ASP A 47 -16.16 -1.09 -8.15
C ASP A 47 -15.99 -1.47 -6.67
N GLN A 48 -15.39 -2.63 -6.38
CA GLN A 48 -15.16 -3.10 -5.02
C GLN A 48 -13.80 -2.70 -4.44
N PHE A 49 -12.91 -2.08 -5.20
CA PHE A 49 -11.51 -1.92 -4.77
C PHE A 49 -11.35 -1.02 -3.54
N ASN A 50 -12.19 0.01 -3.41
CA ASN A 50 -12.22 0.81 -2.19
C ASN A 50 -12.69 -0.01 -0.97
N ALA A 51 -13.64 -0.93 -1.16
CA ALA A 51 -14.05 -1.85 -0.09
C ALA A 51 -12.94 -2.86 0.24
N VAL A 52 -12.22 -3.39 -0.76
CA VAL A 52 -11.03 -4.24 -0.54
C VAL A 52 -9.97 -3.48 0.27
N SER A 53 -9.73 -2.21 -0.08
CA SER A 53 -8.81 -1.33 0.67
C SER A 53 -9.21 -1.20 2.14
N LEU A 54 -10.51 -1.04 2.42
CA LEU A 54 -11.02 -0.99 3.79
C LEU A 54 -10.86 -2.32 4.53
N VAL A 55 -11.08 -3.46 3.87
CA VAL A 55 -10.81 -4.79 4.45
C VAL A 55 -9.33 -4.94 4.81
N PHE A 56 -8.43 -4.51 3.92
CA PHE A 56 -6.98 -4.52 4.21
C PHE A 56 -6.68 -3.68 5.45
N ILE A 57 -7.17 -2.44 5.50
CA ILE A 57 -6.93 -1.49 6.58
C ILE A 57 -7.40 -2.06 7.93
N GLU A 58 -8.61 -2.62 7.96
CA GLU A 58 -9.17 -3.22 9.18
C GLU A 58 -8.41 -4.48 9.61
N ALA A 59 -8.10 -5.37 8.66
CA ALA A 59 -7.33 -6.57 8.97
C ALA A 59 -5.93 -6.22 9.48
N ASN A 60 -5.27 -5.20 8.92
CA ASN A 60 -3.94 -4.77 9.37
C ASN A 60 -3.96 -4.15 10.78
N ALA A 61 -5.10 -3.60 11.19
CA ALA A 61 -5.31 -3.09 12.55
C ALA A 61 -5.59 -4.18 13.59
N ASP A 62 -5.89 -5.41 13.17
CA ASP A 62 -6.15 -6.52 14.08
C ASP A 62 -4.83 -7.04 14.71
N GLU A 63 -4.72 -6.90 16.03
CA GLU A 63 -3.57 -7.31 16.82
C GLU A 63 -3.69 -8.74 17.38
N ASP A 64 -4.75 -9.50 17.11
CA ASP A 64 -4.92 -10.87 17.61
C ASP A 64 -3.80 -11.79 17.09
N PRO A 65 -2.88 -12.27 17.98
CA PRO A 65 -1.77 -13.12 17.57
C PRO A 65 -2.24 -14.49 17.07
N ASN A 66 -3.43 -14.96 17.47
CA ASN A 66 -3.96 -16.26 17.05
C ASN A 66 -4.36 -16.26 15.57
N ASN A 67 -4.73 -15.09 15.03
CA ASN A 67 -5.11 -14.93 13.63
C ASN A 67 -3.95 -14.46 12.74
N LYS A 68 -2.74 -14.30 13.30
CA LYS A 68 -1.60 -13.69 12.59
C LYS A 68 -1.34 -14.33 11.22
N ALA A 69 -1.25 -15.67 11.16
CA ALA A 69 -0.96 -16.35 9.90
C ALA A 69 -2.05 -16.11 8.85
N LEU A 70 -3.32 -16.24 9.23
CA LEU A 70 -4.46 -16.03 8.34
C LEU A 70 -4.55 -14.58 7.85
N LYS A 71 -4.33 -13.63 8.77
CA LYS A 71 -4.26 -12.20 8.46
C LYS A 71 -3.13 -11.92 7.47
N ASP A 72 -1.91 -12.41 7.74
CA ASP A 72 -0.77 -12.15 6.85
C ASP A 72 -1.01 -12.72 5.45
N THR A 73 -1.64 -13.90 5.35
CA THR A 73 -2.08 -14.49 4.08
C THR A 73 -3.11 -13.60 3.37
N LEU A 74 -4.12 -13.10 4.08
CA LEU A 74 -5.12 -12.17 3.54
C LEU A 74 -4.47 -10.89 3.00
N LEU A 75 -3.65 -10.21 3.82
CA LEU A 75 -2.99 -8.96 3.44
C LEU A 75 -2.07 -9.17 2.23
N HIS A 76 -1.34 -10.29 2.20
CA HIS A 76 -0.49 -10.64 1.07
C HIS A 76 -1.31 -10.88 -0.20
N ALA A 77 -2.36 -11.71 -0.14
CA ALA A 77 -3.20 -12.03 -1.29
C ALA A 77 -3.94 -10.81 -1.85
N ILE A 78 -4.47 -9.94 -0.97
CA ILE A 78 -5.06 -8.65 -1.38
C ILE A 78 -4.01 -7.82 -2.13
N THR A 79 -2.81 -7.69 -1.58
CA THR A 79 -1.76 -6.85 -2.17
C THR A 79 -1.27 -7.43 -3.49
N SER A 80 -0.98 -8.72 -3.56
CA SER A 80 -0.32 -9.34 -4.72
C SER A 80 -1.27 -9.65 -5.87
N ILE A 81 -2.51 -10.05 -5.59
CA ILE A 81 -3.48 -10.47 -6.61
C ILE A 81 -4.38 -9.31 -7.01
N ILE A 82 -5.08 -8.71 -6.05
CA ILE A 82 -6.07 -7.65 -6.34
C ILE A 82 -5.34 -6.32 -6.60
N GLY A 83 -4.31 -6.03 -5.80
CA GLY A 83 -3.51 -4.81 -5.92
C GLY A 83 -2.91 -4.57 -7.31
N ALA A 84 -2.68 -5.64 -8.09
CA ALA A 84 -2.14 -5.55 -9.45
C ALA A 84 -3.05 -4.77 -10.41
N ASN A 85 -4.36 -4.77 -10.15
CA ASN A 85 -5.36 -4.12 -10.99
C ASN A 85 -5.74 -2.72 -10.50
N TYR A 86 -5.13 -2.22 -9.41
CA TYR A 86 -5.49 -0.90 -8.87
C TYR A 86 -5.21 0.20 -9.89
N LYS A 87 -6.19 1.09 -10.05
CA LYS A 87 -6.14 2.27 -10.92
C LYS A 87 -5.89 3.52 -10.08
N LYS A 88 -5.64 4.63 -10.77
CA LYS A 88 -5.37 5.93 -10.16
C LYS A 88 -6.46 6.38 -9.18
N GLU A 89 -7.73 6.14 -9.49
CA GLU A 89 -8.85 6.50 -8.59
C GLU A 89 -8.85 5.73 -7.26
N HIS A 90 -8.51 4.44 -7.27
CA HIS A 90 -8.42 3.62 -6.05
C HIS A 90 -7.22 4.03 -5.20
N LEU A 91 -6.11 4.36 -5.86
CA LEU A 91 -4.94 4.93 -5.20
C LEU A 91 -5.26 6.28 -4.56
N HIS A 92 -6.02 7.13 -5.25
CA HIS A 92 -6.45 8.42 -4.70
C HIS A 92 -7.28 8.27 -3.41
N PHE A 93 -8.16 7.28 -3.34
CA PHE A 93 -8.90 6.98 -2.12
C PHE A 93 -7.97 6.67 -0.93
N LEU A 94 -6.90 5.89 -1.14
CA LEU A 94 -5.90 5.61 -0.09
C LEU A 94 -5.08 6.85 0.28
N GLU A 95 -4.70 7.66 -0.72
CA GLU A 95 -4.00 8.94 -0.52
C GLU A 95 -4.82 9.88 0.38
N GLU A 96 -6.11 10.03 0.10
CA GLU A 96 -7.03 10.87 0.88
C GLU A 96 -7.12 10.40 2.34
N LEU A 97 -7.28 9.10 2.57
CA LEU A 97 -7.31 8.54 3.93
C LEU A 97 -5.99 8.78 4.67
N ALA A 98 -4.86 8.55 4.02
CA ALA A 98 -3.53 8.77 4.62
C ALA A 98 -3.27 10.24 4.97
N GLN A 99 -3.76 11.17 4.16
CA GLN A 99 -3.60 12.61 4.40
C GLN A 99 -4.52 13.13 5.49
N THR A 100 -5.79 12.76 5.44
CA THR A 100 -6.85 13.37 6.26
C THR A 100 -7.00 12.72 7.63
N GLU A 101 -6.69 11.43 7.76
CA GLU A 101 -6.79 10.72 9.03
C GLU A 101 -5.43 10.57 9.71
N LYS A 102 -5.28 11.16 10.90
CA LYS A 102 -4.07 11.03 11.75
C LYS A 102 -4.18 9.93 12.81
N THR A 103 -5.16 9.05 12.66
CA THR A 103 -5.41 7.88 13.51
C THR A 103 -4.75 6.63 12.92
N GLY A 104 -4.89 5.48 13.60
CA GLY A 104 -4.44 4.18 13.07
C GLY A 104 -4.96 3.88 11.66
N ARG A 105 -6.19 4.27 11.35
CA ARG A 105 -6.79 4.05 10.01
C ARG A 105 -5.99 4.73 8.89
N GLY A 106 -5.59 5.98 9.06
CA GLY A 106 -4.74 6.68 8.09
C GLY A 106 -3.31 6.13 8.01
N ILE A 107 -2.79 5.56 9.10
CA ILE A 107 -1.49 4.88 9.11
C ILE A 107 -1.56 3.56 8.32
N HIS A 108 -2.60 2.75 8.54
CA HIS A 108 -2.79 1.50 7.80
C HIS A 108 -3.14 1.75 6.32
N ALA A 109 -3.83 2.85 6.00
CA ALA A 109 -4.03 3.28 4.62
C ALA A 109 -2.69 3.60 3.93
N LEU A 110 -1.82 4.35 4.62
CA LEU A 110 -0.46 4.63 4.13
C LEU A 110 0.37 3.35 3.99
N ASP A 111 0.28 2.42 4.95
CA ASP A 111 0.96 1.11 4.86
C ASP A 111 0.52 0.36 3.61
N TYR A 112 -0.79 0.27 3.37
CA TYR A 112 -1.29 -0.41 2.19
C TYR A 112 -0.81 0.25 0.89
N TYR A 113 -0.90 1.58 0.83
CA TYR A 113 -0.46 2.37 -0.31
C TYR A 113 1.03 2.15 -0.63
N LEU A 114 1.89 2.14 0.40
CA LEU A 114 3.32 1.87 0.26
C LEU A 114 3.60 0.42 -0.18
N ARG A 115 2.80 -0.56 0.28
CA ARG A 115 2.90 -1.96 -0.17
C ARG A 115 2.51 -2.14 -1.62
N LEU A 116 1.49 -1.41 -2.10
CA LEU A 116 1.11 -1.48 -3.51
C LEU A 116 2.27 -1.05 -4.42
N GLY A 117 2.98 0.03 -4.06
CA GLY A 117 4.16 0.48 -4.81
C GLY A 117 5.38 -0.45 -4.71
N SER A 118 5.47 -1.28 -3.67
CA SER A 118 6.54 -2.27 -3.54
C SER A 118 6.27 -3.56 -4.31
N TYR A 119 5.01 -4.02 -4.35
CA TYR A 119 4.61 -5.21 -5.10
C TYR A 119 4.49 -4.94 -6.60
N HIS A 120 4.01 -3.75 -6.97
CA HIS A 120 3.66 -3.42 -8.35
C HIS A 120 4.49 -2.25 -8.85
N GLU A 121 5.52 -2.56 -9.64
CA GLU A 121 6.47 -1.54 -10.12
C GLU A 121 5.80 -0.40 -10.91
N SER A 122 4.68 -0.69 -11.57
CA SER A 122 3.87 0.30 -12.30
C SER A 122 3.24 1.36 -11.40
N LEU A 123 2.97 1.03 -10.13
CA LEU A 123 2.36 1.95 -9.15
C LEU A 123 3.42 2.76 -8.38
N ARG A 124 4.68 2.31 -8.40
CA ARG A 124 5.80 2.92 -7.67
C ARG A 124 5.95 4.42 -7.94
N PRO A 125 5.93 4.94 -9.19
CA PRO A 125 6.09 6.38 -9.41
C PRO A 125 5.02 7.22 -8.70
N GLN A 126 3.75 6.80 -8.77
CA GLN A 126 2.65 7.50 -8.10
C GLN A 126 2.81 7.48 -6.57
N VAL A 127 3.23 6.34 -6.00
CA VAL A 127 3.46 6.22 -4.56
C VAL A 127 4.57 7.17 -4.09
N ILE A 128 5.64 7.26 -4.86
CA ILE A 128 6.79 8.11 -4.53
C ILE A 128 6.45 9.59 -4.69
N ASP A 129 5.75 9.97 -5.76
CA ASP A 129 5.27 11.35 -5.95
C ASP A 129 4.37 11.79 -4.79
N PHE A 130 3.46 10.92 -4.35
CA PHE A 130 2.63 11.19 -3.17
C PHE A 130 3.47 11.43 -1.91
N VAL A 131 4.47 10.58 -1.63
CA VAL A 131 5.36 10.76 -0.47
C VAL A 131 6.13 12.07 -0.56
N VAL A 132 6.77 12.34 -1.69
CA VAL A 132 7.54 13.58 -1.92
C VAL A 132 6.67 14.82 -1.66
N ASN A 133 5.43 14.81 -2.14
CA ASN A 133 4.55 15.95 -2.05
C ASN A 133 3.92 16.15 -0.66
N ASN A 134 3.88 15.11 0.19
CA ASN A 134 3.06 15.12 1.40
C ASN A 134 3.77 14.75 2.71
N TYR A 135 5.04 14.30 2.66
CA TYR A 135 5.72 13.82 3.88
C TYR A 135 5.78 14.85 5.01
N THR A 136 5.79 16.14 4.70
CA THR A 136 5.79 17.21 5.71
C THR A 136 4.51 17.28 6.53
N GLY A 137 3.40 16.72 6.01
CA GLY A 137 2.12 16.60 6.71
C GLY A 137 1.89 15.26 7.40
N PHE A 138 2.86 14.35 7.35
CA PHE A 138 2.76 13.02 7.98
C PHE A 138 2.94 13.08 9.49
N SER A 139 2.24 12.20 10.22
CA SER A 139 2.49 11.96 11.64
C SER A 139 3.86 11.29 11.86
N SER A 140 4.33 11.27 13.10
CA SER A 140 5.58 10.57 13.47
C SER A 140 5.57 9.10 13.04
N GLU A 141 4.44 8.41 13.20
CA GLU A 141 4.28 7.00 12.82
C GLU A 141 4.28 6.83 11.29
N GLN A 142 3.62 7.73 10.56
CA GLN A 142 3.62 7.74 9.10
C GLN A 142 5.03 8.02 8.53
N LEU A 143 5.81 8.91 9.16
CA LEU A 143 7.20 9.17 8.78
C LEU A 143 8.08 7.93 9.02
N ASN A 144 7.94 7.27 10.17
CA ASN A 144 8.65 6.03 10.48
C ASN A 144 8.36 4.93 9.46
N LEU A 145 7.06 4.73 9.16
CA LEU A 145 6.60 3.76 8.18
C LEU A 145 7.18 4.05 6.79
N THR A 146 7.07 5.29 6.33
CA THR A 146 7.61 5.72 5.03
C THR A 146 9.12 5.49 4.96
N GLY A 147 9.85 5.85 6.03
CA GLY A 147 11.28 5.60 6.13
C GLY A 147 11.63 4.11 6.04
N PHE A 148 10.85 3.24 6.70
CA PHE A 148 11.04 1.79 6.60
C PHE A 148 10.89 1.29 5.16
N TYR A 149 9.85 1.71 4.43
CA TYR A 149 9.64 1.28 3.04
C TYR A 149 10.75 1.80 2.11
N LEU A 150 11.15 3.06 2.23
CA LEU A 150 12.23 3.62 1.41
C LEU A 150 13.57 2.93 1.65
N TYR A 151 13.86 2.53 2.89
CA TYR A 151 15.14 1.91 3.23
C TYR A 151 15.18 0.41 2.93
N ASN A 152 14.11 -0.33 3.24
CA ASN A 152 14.10 -1.79 3.20
C ASN A 152 13.44 -2.38 1.96
N VAL A 153 12.51 -1.67 1.34
CA VAL A 153 11.57 -2.25 0.37
C VAL A 153 11.79 -1.70 -1.04
N TYR A 154 11.99 -0.39 -1.18
CA TYR A 154 12.29 0.19 -2.48
C TYR A 154 13.75 -0.12 -2.90
N PRO A 155 14.02 -0.20 -4.22
CA PRO A 155 15.39 -0.42 -4.71
C PRO A 155 16.34 0.61 -4.10
N LYS A 156 17.53 0.20 -3.65
CA LYS A 156 18.51 1.12 -3.01
C LYS A 156 19.21 2.00 -4.06
N THR A 157 18.45 2.83 -4.78
CA THR A 157 19.01 3.89 -5.62
C THR A 157 19.38 5.08 -4.75
N GLN A 158 20.26 5.93 -5.28
CA GLN A 158 20.64 7.17 -4.63
C GLN A 158 19.42 8.05 -4.35
N GLU A 159 18.44 8.07 -5.25
CA GLU A 159 17.26 8.94 -5.13
C GLU A 159 16.41 8.56 -3.92
N TYR A 160 16.04 7.28 -3.79
CA TYR A 160 15.24 6.82 -2.64
C TYR A 160 15.97 6.98 -1.31
N PHE A 161 17.31 6.84 -1.33
CA PHE A 161 18.12 7.10 -0.16
C PHE A 161 18.13 8.59 0.22
N SER A 162 18.19 9.50 -0.75
CA SER A 162 18.07 10.95 -0.51
C SER A 162 16.70 11.34 0.06
N LEU A 163 15.61 10.75 -0.45
CA LEU A 163 14.28 10.91 0.13
C LEU A 163 14.20 10.35 1.56
N PHE A 164 14.73 9.15 1.79
CA PHE A 164 14.83 8.55 3.13
C PHE A 164 15.57 9.46 4.12
N GLN A 165 16.74 9.97 3.74
CA GLN A 165 17.50 10.90 4.58
C GLN A 165 16.73 12.18 4.89
N THR A 166 16.02 12.72 3.89
CA THR A 166 15.16 13.90 4.08
C THR A 166 14.06 13.63 5.11
N ILE A 167 13.37 12.50 4.99
CA ILE A 167 12.31 12.09 5.93
C ILE A 167 12.87 11.90 7.34
N VAL A 168 14.02 11.23 7.49
CA VAL A 168 14.68 11.03 8.79
C VAL A 168 15.09 12.37 9.43
N ASN A 169 15.64 13.30 8.64
CA ASN A 169 16.03 14.61 9.14
C ASN A 169 14.81 15.43 9.55
N PHE A 170 13.77 15.44 8.72
CA PHE A 170 12.50 16.10 9.04
C PHE A 170 11.88 15.55 10.32
N HIS A 171 11.87 14.22 10.50
CA HIS A 171 11.39 13.55 11.71
C HIS A 171 12.17 13.96 12.98
N LYS A 172 13.46 14.27 12.84
CA LYS A 172 14.30 14.81 13.91
C LYS A 172 14.13 16.32 14.16
N GLY A 173 13.19 16.97 13.46
CA GLY A 173 12.95 18.42 13.55
C GLY A 173 13.90 19.28 12.73
N ILE A 174 14.69 18.67 11.83
CA ILE A 174 15.56 19.38 10.89
C ILE A 174 14.76 19.60 9.61
N ALA A 175 14.14 20.77 9.48
CA ALA A 175 13.44 21.13 8.25
C ALA A 175 14.45 21.31 7.10
N PRO A 176 14.13 20.86 5.88
CA PRO A 176 14.99 21.12 4.73
C PRO A 176 15.07 22.64 4.46
N GLU A 177 16.26 23.13 4.14
CA GLU A 177 16.53 24.56 3.91
C GLU A 177 15.76 25.12 2.70
N LYS A 178 15.30 24.24 1.80
CA LYS A 178 14.50 24.58 0.62
C LYS A 178 13.44 23.52 0.36
N ASN A 179 12.33 23.96 -0.23
CA ASN A 179 11.23 23.11 -0.69
C ASN A 179 11.55 22.45 -2.05
N GLU A 180 12.74 21.85 -2.18
CA GLU A 180 13.20 21.16 -3.38
C GLU A 180 12.81 19.66 -3.30
N ASN A 181 12.52 19.03 -4.45
CA ASN A 181 12.21 17.60 -4.49
C ASN A 181 13.43 16.82 -3.94
N PRO A 182 13.28 16.06 -2.84
CA PRO A 182 14.40 15.39 -2.18
C PRO A 182 14.98 14.22 -2.98
N MET A 183 14.31 13.78 -4.05
CA MET A 183 14.83 12.80 -5.01
C MET A 183 15.79 13.43 -6.03
N GLY A 184 15.93 14.77 -6.05
CA GLY A 184 16.41 15.50 -7.23
C GLY A 184 15.31 15.62 -8.27
N TYR A 185 15.43 16.55 -9.23
CA TYR A 185 14.40 16.76 -10.26
C TYR A 185 14.04 15.46 -11.00
N LEU A 186 12.92 14.83 -10.63
CA LEU A 186 12.13 13.99 -11.52
C LEU A 186 11.43 14.91 -12.52
N GLU A 187 12.18 15.66 -13.33
CA GLU A 187 11.57 16.09 -14.58
C GLU A 187 11.39 14.82 -15.40
N PRO A 188 10.16 14.47 -15.82
CA PRO A 188 10.02 13.55 -16.93
C PRO A 188 10.88 14.14 -18.03
N GLU A 189 11.84 13.39 -18.59
CA GLU A 189 12.38 13.75 -19.88
C GLU A 189 11.20 13.76 -20.84
N THR A 190 10.56 14.92 -21.00
CA THR A 190 9.68 15.22 -22.11
C THR A 190 10.59 15.31 -23.31
N LYS A 191 11.03 14.15 -23.82
CA LYS A 191 11.67 14.08 -25.13
C LYS A 191 10.65 14.66 -26.09
N PRO A 192 10.93 15.81 -26.72
CA PRO A 192 9.98 16.36 -27.66
C PRO A 192 9.79 15.32 -28.77
N TRP A 193 8.54 15.01 -29.09
CA TRP A 193 8.18 13.98 -30.07
C TRP A 193 8.84 14.21 -31.45
N TRP A 194 9.28 15.43 -31.74
CA TRP A 194 9.99 15.82 -32.95
C TRP A 194 11.49 15.50 -32.97
N LYS A 195 12.08 14.96 -31.89
CA LYS A 195 13.49 14.52 -31.87
C LYS A 195 13.70 13.05 -32.32
N PHE A 196 12.64 12.39 -32.80
CA PHE A 196 12.67 11.01 -33.33
C PHE A 196 12.56 10.93 -34.87
N TRP A 197 12.76 12.04 -35.58
CA TRP A 197 12.82 12.11 -37.04
C TRP A 197 14.09 12.82 -37.51
#